data_AF-A0A8K1ZR07-F1
#
_entry.id   AF-A0A8K1ZR07-F1
#
_cell.length_a   1.000
_cell.length_b   1.000
_cell.length_c   1.000
_cell.angle_alpha   90.00
_cell.angle_beta   90.00
_cell.angle_gamma   90.00
#
_symmetry.space_group_name_H-M   'P 1'
#
loop_
_entity.id
_entity.type
_entity.pdbx_description
1 polymer ?
#
loop_
_entity_poly.entity_id
_entity_poly.type
_entity_poly.pdbx_seq_one_letter_code
_entity_poly.pdbx_strand_id
1 'polypeptide(L)'
;MYLIAKLLLNSLYGKFGMTDDLGNHVIVDTNKLDKIIETKDKITTLELDEDLYLVSYHDIDENKLMNDYTNFVISVGVASAITAYSRIQMSHFKNLPNNKMYYTDTDSAVMEKPLDDSLVGKHLGQMVLEKEYK
;
A
#
# COMPACT_ATOMS: atom_id res chain seq x y z
N MET A 1 19.71 14.67 -4.03
CA MET A 1 18.77 13.58 -4.38
C MET A 1 18.66 12.65 -3.17
N TYR A 2 17.54 12.69 -2.43
CA TYR A 2 17.34 11.96 -1.17
C TYR A 2 16.54 10.68 -1.37
N LEU A 3 16.88 9.87 -2.39
CA LEU A 3 16.08 8.71 -2.80
C LEU A 3 15.91 7.70 -1.66
N ILE A 4 17.01 7.33 -0.99
CA ILE A 4 16.99 6.36 0.11
C ILE A 4 16.15 6.89 1.28
N ALA A 5 16.32 8.15 1.67
CA ALA A 5 15.54 8.74 2.75
C ALA A 5 14.04 8.78 2.42
N LYS A 6 13.68 9.16 1.17
CA LYS A 6 12.28 9.15 0.71
C LYS A 6 11.71 7.73 0.70
N LEU A 7 12.49 6.75 0.25
CA LEU A 7 12.08 5.35 0.27
C LEU A 7 11.83 4.87 1.70
N LEU A 8 12.74 5.15 2.63
CA LEU A 8 12.60 4.75 4.03
C LEU A 8 11.34 5.36 4.66
N LEU A 9 11.07 6.64 4.44
CA LEU A 9 9.87 7.32 4.95
C LEU A 9 8.58 6.72 4.36
N ASN A 10 8.53 6.51 3.05
CA ASN A 10 7.34 5.97 2.37
C ASN A 10 7.12 4.48 2.69
N SER A 11 8.18 3.70 2.86
CA SER A 11 8.07 2.28 3.21
C SER A 11 7.71 2.05 4.68
N LEU A 12 8.09 2.97 5.58
CA LEU A 12 7.85 2.81 7.02
C LEU A 12 6.34 2.76 7.34
N TYR A 13 5.53 3.67 6.80
CA TYR A 13 4.09 3.64 7.11
C TYR A 13 3.41 2.39 6.51
N GLY A 14 3.87 1.94 5.34
CA GLY A 14 3.38 0.70 4.72
C GLY A 14 3.67 -0.53 5.57
N LYS A 15 4.81 -0.56 6.27
CA LYS A 15 5.14 -1.65 7.20
C LYS A 15 4.18 -1.74 8.38
N PHE A 16 3.68 -0.61 8.90
CA PHE A 16 2.69 -0.63 9.97
C PHE A 16 1.35 -1.26 9.56
N GLY A 17 0.99 -1.21 8.28
CA GLY A 17 -0.26 -1.77 7.75
C GLY A 17 -0.10 -3.11 7.03
N MET A 18 1.05 -3.76 7.14
CA MET A 18 1.33 -5.02 6.45
C MET A 18 0.48 -6.16 7.04
N THR A 19 -0.07 -7.02 6.18
CA THR A 19 -0.70 -8.28 6.61
C THR A 19 0.37 -9.31 6.94
N ASP A 20 0.13 -10.12 7.96
CA ASP A 20 0.93 -11.28 8.33
C ASP A 20 0.49 -12.55 7.58
N ASP A 21 -0.63 -12.52 6.85
CA ASP A 21 -1.06 -13.59 5.94
C ASP A 21 -0.22 -13.55 4.65
N LEU A 22 0.97 -14.17 4.72
CA LEU A 22 1.91 -14.29 3.62
C LEU A 22 1.74 -15.65 2.94
N GLY A 23 1.02 -15.66 1.82
CA GLY A 23 0.95 -16.83 0.94
C GLY A 23 2.30 -17.10 0.26
N ASN A 24 2.62 -18.37 0.07
CA ASN A 24 3.73 -18.79 -0.77
C ASN A 24 3.27 -18.85 -2.23
N HIS A 25 4.13 -18.39 -3.14
CA HIS A 25 3.85 -18.42 -4.58
C HIS A 25 4.99 -19.14 -5.30
N VAL A 26 4.65 -20.19 -6.05
CA VAL A 26 5.62 -21.01 -6.78
C VAL A 26 5.10 -21.31 -8.18
N ILE A 27 6.01 -21.40 -9.13
CA ILE A 27 5.70 -21.89 -10.48
C ILE A 27 6.10 -23.35 -10.54
N VAL A 28 5.16 -24.23 -10.90
CA VAL A 28 5.34 -25.68 -10.87
C VAL A 28 4.76 -26.36 -12.10
N ASP A 29 5.29 -27.55 -12.37
CA ASP A 29 4.75 -28.48 -13.36
C ASP A 29 3.56 -29.28 -12.80
N THR A 30 2.83 -29.97 -13.69
CA THR A 30 1.66 -30.80 -13.36
C THR A 30 1.95 -31.85 -12.28
N ASN A 31 3.13 -32.47 -12.29
CA ASN A 31 3.48 -33.50 -11.30
C ASN A 31 3.66 -32.92 -9.89
N LYS A 32 4.19 -31.70 -9.78
CA LYS A 32 4.35 -31.00 -8.49
C LYS A 32 3.08 -30.33 -8.02
N LEU A 33 2.18 -29.99 -8.94
CA LEU A 33 0.88 -29.40 -8.62
C LEU A 33 0.07 -30.32 -7.70
N ASP A 34 -0.08 -31.60 -8.07
CA ASP A 34 -0.84 -32.58 -7.29
C ASP A 34 -0.31 -32.70 -5.86
N LYS A 35 1.02 -32.72 -5.70
CA LYS A 35 1.67 -32.79 -4.39
C LYS A 35 1.39 -31.56 -3.52
N ILE A 36 1.30 -30.37 -4.13
CA ILE A 36 0.96 -29.13 -3.40
C ILE A 36 -0.52 -29.15 -3.00
N ILE A 37 -1.40 -29.62 -3.88
CA ILE A 37 -2.84 -29.76 -3.61
C ILE A 37 -3.11 -30.65 -2.40
N GLU A 38 -2.35 -31.74 -2.26
CA GLU A 38 -2.53 -32.69 -1.15
C GLU A 38 -1.97 -32.20 0.20
N THR A 39 -0.99 -31.28 0.21
CA THR A 39 -0.19 -30.99 1.41
C THR A 39 -0.31 -29.57 1.95
N LYS A 40 -1.00 -28.68 1.24
CA LYS A 40 -1.11 -27.24 1.55
C LYS A 40 -2.56 -26.80 1.69
N ASP A 41 -2.77 -25.61 2.26
CA ASP A 41 -4.09 -25.02 2.46
C ASP A 41 -4.25 -23.72 1.64
N LYS A 42 -5.50 -23.25 1.47
CA LYS A 42 -5.87 -22.03 0.74
C LYS A 42 -5.18 -21.94 -0.64
N ILE A 43 -5.36 -22.98 -1.45
CA ILE A 43 -4.67 -23.13 -2.72
C ILE A 43 -5.41 -22.36 -3.82
N THR A 44 -4.67 -21.55 -4.57
CA THR A 44 -5.15 -20.90 -5.80
C THR A 44 -4.16 -21.21 -6.92
N THR A 45 -4.67 -21.72 -8.04
CA THR A 45 -3.86 -22.09 -9.20
C THR A 45 -4.20 -21.19 -10.38
N LEU A 46 -3.20 -20.88 -11.20
CA LEU A 46 -3.34 -20.18 -12.47
C LEU A 46 -2.47 -20.90 -13.49
N GLU A 47 -3.10 -21.44 -14.53
CA GLU A 47 -2.39 -22.03 -15.67
C GLU A 47 -1.68 -20.92 -16.45
N LEU A 48 -0.38 -21.12 -16.67
CA LEU A 48 0.47 -20.22 -17.45
C LEU A 48 0.75 -20.76 -18.85
N ASP A 49 0.87 -22.09 -18.97
CA ASP A 49 1.14 -22.82 -20.22
C ASP A 49 0.77 -24.31 -20.07
N GLU A 50 0.92 -25.11 -21.14
CA GLU A 50 0.46 -26.50 -21.32
C GLU A 50 0.96 -27.55 -20.28
N ASP A 51 1.83 -27.16 -19.35
CA ASP A 51 2.26 -27.98 -18.20
C ASP A 51 2.86 -27.10 -17.08
N LEU A 52 2.43 -25.83 -16.98
CA LEU A 52 3.02 -24.85 -16.08
C LEU A 52 1.96 -24.06 -15.34
N TYR A 53 2.04 -24.08 -14.00
CA TYR A 53 1.06 -23.47 -13.12
C TYR A 53 1.73 -22.54 -12.12
N LEU A 54 1.19 -21.33 -11.96
CA LEU A 54 1.43 -20.50 -10.79
C LEU A 54 0.50 -20.98 -9.67
N VAL A 55 1.09 -21.45 -8.57
CA VAL A 55 0.36 -21.95 -7.42
C VAL A 55 0.64 -21.05 -6.23
N SER A 56 -0.45 -20.55 -5.64
CA SER A 56 -0.45 -19.79 -4.39
C SER A 56 -1.00 -20.68 -3.30
N TYR A 57 -0.30 -20.82 -2.18
CA TYR A 57 -0.74 -21.68 -1.09
C TYR A 57 -0.28 -21.15 0.27
N HIS A 58 -0.93 -21.62 1.33
CA HIS A 58 -0.50 -21.42 2.70
C HIS A 58 -0.03 -22.77 3.27
N ASP A 59 0.97 -22.73 4.14
CA ASP A 59 1.33 -23.92 4.90
C ASP A 59 0.21 -24.25 5.88
N ILE A 60 -0.10 -25.54 6.04
CA ILE A 60 -1.04 -26.03 7.04
C ILE A 60 -0.39 -25.76 8.40
N ASP A 61 -0.80 -24.68 9.05
CA ASP A 61 -0.27 -24.29 10.35
C ASP A 61 -1.30 -24.63 11.43
N GLU A 62 -1.27 -25.88 11.90
CA GLU A 62 -2.13 -26.37 12.99
C GLU A 62 -1.91 -25.59 14.30
N ASN A 63 -0.81 -24.84 14.43
CA ASN A 63 -0.41 -24.14 15.65
C ASN A 63 -0.50 -22.60 15.57
N LYS A 64 -1.03 -22.03 14.48
CA LYS A 64 -1.10 -20.57 14.28
C LYS A 64 -1.84 -19.85 15.41
N LEU A 65 -2.80 -20.53 16.05
CA LEU A 65 -3.56 -20.00 17.20
C LEU A 65 -2.75 -19.94 18.52
N MET A 66 -1.64 -20.67 18.65
CA MET A 66 -0.83 -20.68 19.89
C MET A 66 0.43 -19.78 19.82
N ASN A 67 0.86 -19.37 18.63
CA ASN A 67 2.05 -18.53 18.40
C ASN A 67 1.67 -17.12 17.93
N ASP A 68 0.68 -16.51 18.58
CA ASP A 68 0.11 -15.19 18.26
C ASP A 68 1.11 -14.01 18.43
N TYR A 69 2.37 -14.31 18.77
CA TYR A 69 3.47 -13.35 18.73
C TYR A 69 4.06 -13.31 17.32
N THR A 70 3.41 -12.55 16.44
CA THR A 70 4.06 -12.15 15.19
C THR A 70 5.30 -11.31 15.55
N ASN A 71 6.48 -11.78 15.16
CA ASN A 71 7.76 -11.04 15.33
C ASN A 71 7.84 -9.75 14.48
N PHE A 72 6.73 -9.32 13.90
CA PHE A 72 6.68 -8.19 13.00
C PHE A 72 6.31 -6.91 13.75
N VAL A 73 7.02 -5.83 13.46
CA VAL A 73 6.68 -4.48 13.94
C VAL A 73 5.52 -3.94 13.10
N ILE A 74 4.31 -4.46 13.34
CA ILE A 74 3.07 -4.07 12.65
C ILE A 74 2.18 -3.31 13.65
N SER A 75 1.52 -2.25 13.19
CA SER A 75 0.52 -1.53 13.97
C SER A 75 -0.52 -0.93 13.04
N VAL A 76 -1.60 -1.69 12.80
CA VAL A 76 -2.71 -1.26 11.94
C VAL A 76 -3.31 0.06 12.44
N GLY A 77 -3.32 0.29 13.75
CA GLY A 77 -3.75 1.56 14.36
C GLY A 77 -2.88 2.75 13.93
N VAL A 78 -1.56 2.60 13.91
CA VAL A 78 -0.63 3.65 13.43
C VAL A 78 -0.82 3.89 11.93
N ALA A 79 -0.88 2.83 11.11
CA ALA A 79 -1.14 2.96 9.67
C ALA A 79 -2.49 3.67 9.38
N SER A 80 -3.53 3.29 10.11
CA SER A 80 -4.87 3.90 10.01
C SER A 80 -4.83 5.37 10.40
N ALA A 81 -4.15 5.72 11.50
CA ALA A 81 -3.99 7.10 11.93
C ALA A 81 -3.26 7.94 10.88
N ILE A 82 -2.10 7.47 10.38
CA ILE A 82 -1.34 8.17 9.33
C ILE A 82 -2.24 8.46 8.12
N THR A 83 -2.91 7.43 7.57
CA THR A 83 -3.77 7.62 6.38
C THR A 83 -4.98 8.52 6.66
N ALA A 84 -5.56 8.46 7.86
CA ALA A 84 -6.66 9.33 8.26
C ALA A 84 -6.20 10.79 8.36
N TYR A 85 -5.09 11.07 9.03
CA TYR A 85 -4.54 12.42 9.12
C TYR A 85 -4.13 12.98 7.76
N SER A 86 -3.52 12.19 6.88
CA SER A 86 -3.25 12.61 5.50
C SER A 86 -4.52 13.01 4.75
N ARG A 87 -5.61 12.23 4.87
CA ARG A 87 -6.92 12.58 4.26
C ARG A 87 -7.55 13.83 4.88
N ILE A 88 -7.44 14.01 6.19
CA ILE A 88 -7.90 15.22 6.88
C ILE A 88 -7.13 16.43 6.37
N GLN A 89 -5.80 16.34 6.24
CA GLN A 89 -4.98 17.41 5.67
C GLN A 89 -5.43 17.75 4.24
N MET A 90 -5.62 16.74 3.40
CA MET A 90 -6.12 16.97 2.04
C MET A 90 -7.53 17.57 2.02
N SER A 91 -8.38 17.24 2.99
CA SER A 91 -9.75 17.77 3.10
C SER A 91 -9.79 19.29 3.26
N HIS A 92 -8.76 19.92 3.83
CA HIS A 92 -8.68 21.38 3.91
C HIS A 92 -8.65 22.02 2.52
N PHE A 93 -7.93 21.42 1.57
CA PHE A 93 -7.88 21.88 0.18
C PHE A 93 -9.18 21.56 -0.57
N LYS A 94 -9.81 20.40 -0.32
CA LYS A 94 -11.08 20.01 -0.96
C LYS A 94 -12.23 20.97 -0.64
N ASN A 95 -12.18 21.60 0.53
CA ASN A 95 -13.25 22.44 1.06
C ASN A 95 -12.91 23.95 1.01
N LEU A 96 -11.94 24.37 0.20
CA LEU A 96 -11.63 25.78 0.03
C LEU A 96 -12.82 26.51 -0.63
N PRO A 97 -13.46 27.48 0.05
CA PRO A 97 -14.73 28.06 -0.40
C PRO A 97 -14.61 28.84 -1.72
N ASN A 98 -13.42 29.36 -2.04
CA ASN A 98 -13.19 30.25 -3.18
C ASN A 98 -12.27 29.66 -4.26
N ASN A 99 -11.99 28.34 -4.18
CA ASN A 99 -11.10 27.67 -5.10
C ASN A 99 -11.63 26.26 -5.40
N LYS A 100 -12.23 26.12 -6.58
CA LYS A 100 -12.83 24.84 -6.99
C LYS A 100 -11.74 23.81 -7.26
N MET A 101 -11.85 22.64 -6.62
CA MET A 101 -10.98 21.50 -6.89
C MET A 101 -11.61 20.62 -7.99
N TYR A 102 -10.84 20.31 -9.02
CA TYR A 102 -11.24 19.40 -10.10
C TYR A 102 -10.87 17.95 -9.82
N TYR A 103 -9.73 17.72 -9.18
CA TYR A 103 -9.22 16.38 -8.92
C TYR A 103 -8.28 16.35 -7.71
N THR A 104 -8.15 15.18 -7.09
CA THR A 104 -7.18 14.92 -6.02
C THR A 104 -6.86 13.43 -5.96
N ASP A 105 -5.58 13.12 -5.79
CA ASP A 105 -5.09 11.76 -5.52
C ASP A 105 -3.99 11.82 -4.47
N THR A 106 -4.18 11.05 -3.40
CA THR A 106 -3.27 10.88 -2.25
C THR A 106 -2.81 12.18 -1.58
N ASP A 107 -1.86 12.89 -2.17
CA ASP A 107 -1.22 14.13 -1.70
C ASP A 107 -1.17 15.24 -2.77
N SER A 108 -1.93 15.08 -3.86
CA SER A 108 -2.02 16.04 -4.97
C SER A 108 -3.44 16.62 -5.13
N ALA A 109 -3.54 17.81 -5.72
CA ALA A 109 -4.81 18.44 -6.06
C ALA A 109 -4.68 19.28 -7.36
N VAL A 110 -5.70 19.19 -8.21
CA VAL A 110 -5.87 20.06 -9.39
C VAL A 110 -6.98 21.04 -9.07
N MET A 111 -6.70 22.33 -9.17
CA MET A 111 -7.63 23.38 -8.75
C MET A 111 -7.72 24.51 -9.78
N GLU A 112 -8.80 25.27 -9.68
CA GLU A 112 -9.12 26.38 -10.59
C GLU A 112 -8.17 27.57 -10.42
N LYS A 113 -7.71 27.83 -9.19
CA LYS A 113 -6.84 28.97 -8.89
C LYS A 113 -5.61 28.52 -8.10
N PRO A 114 -4.52 29.31 -8.12
CA PRO A 114 -3.38 29.08 -7.25
C PRO A 114 -3.78 29.03 -5.76
N LEU A 115 -3.00 28.29 -4.97
CA LEU A 115 -3.09 28.32 -3.51
C LEU A 115 -2.48 29.61 -2.96
N ASP A 116 -2.85 29.94 -1.72
CA ASP A 116 -2.19 31.00 -0.96
C ASP A 116 -0.72 30.67 -0.75
N ASP A 117 0.17 31.67 -0.90
CA ASP A 117 1.62 31.50 -0.79
C ASP A 117 2.05 30.92 0.57
N SER A 118 1.26 31.11 1.63
CA SER A 118 1.52 30.51 2.94
C SER A 118 1.45 28.97 2.95
N LEU A 119 0.68 28.38 2.03
CA LEU A 119 0.48 26.93 1.89
C LEU A 119 1.47 26.29 0.90
N VAL A 120 2.23 27.11 0.16
CA VAL A 120 3.13 26.68 -0.90
C VAL A 120 4.59 26.88 -0.48
N GLY A 121 5.44 25.88 -0.69
CA GLY A 121 6.86 26.02 -0.39
C GLY A 121 7.66 24.74 -0.40
N LYS A 122 8.86 24.78 0.19
CA LYS A 122 9.84 23.68 0.19
C LYS A 122 9.91 22.94 1.52
N HIS A 123 9.13 23.35 2.52
CA HIS A 123 9.13 22.72 3.83
C HIS A 123 8.17 21.53 3.86
N LEU A 124 8.40 20.61 4.80
CA LEU A 124 7.57 19.43 4.97
C LEU A 124 6.11 19.83 5.24
N GLY A 125 5.18 19.21 4.49
CA GLY A 125 3.74 19.47 4.60
C GLY A 125 3.23 20.65 3.78
N GLN A 126 4.09 21.41 3.11
CA GLN A 126 3.65 22.43 2.14
C GLN A 126 3.40 21.81 0.76
N MET A 127 2.51 22.44 0.00
CA MET A 127 2.23 22.07 -1.38
C MET A 127 3.31 22.60 -2.32
N VAL A 128 3.59 21.87 -3.40
CA VAL A 128 4.48 22.29 -4.47
C VAL A 128 3.67 22.44 -5.75
N LEU A 129 3.85 23.56 -6.45
CA LEU A 129 3.24 23.73 -7.78
C LEU A 129 3.98 22.85 -8.78
N GLU A 130 3.33 21.76 -9.23
CA GLU A 130 3.91 20.86 -10.23
C GLU A 130 3.68 21.34 -11.66
N LYS A 131 2.47 21.84 -11.96
CA LYS A 131 2.08 22.20 -13.33
C LYS A 131 0.91 23.17 -13.36
N GLU A 132 0.94 24.08 -14.33
CA GLU A 132 -0.19 24.92 -14.73
C GLU A 132 -0.79 24.41 -16.05
N TYR A 133 -2.11 24.39 -16.13
CA TYR A 133 -2.85 24.04 -17.34
C TYR A 133 -3.51 25.32 -17.87
N LYS A 134 -3.34 25.60 -19.16
CA LYS A 134 -3.91 26.75 -19.86
C LYS A 134 -5.05 26.32 -20.77
#